data_AF-A0A1F7VB51-F1
#
_entry.id   AF-A0A1F7VB51-F1
#
_cell.length_a   1.000
_cell.length_b   1.000
_cell.length_c   1.000
_cell.angle_alpha   90.00
_cell.angle_beta   90.00
_cell.angle_gamma   90.00
#
_symmetry.space_group_name_H-M   'P 1'
#
loop_
_entity.id
_entity.type
_entity.pdbx_description
1 polymer ?
#
loop_
_entity_poly.entity_id
_entity_poly.type
_entity_poly.pdbx_seq_one_letter_code
_entity_poly.pdbx_strand_id
1 'polypeptide(L)'
;TISLPDQCDQEPQFEKYTVPEIYRGKATAVDFSSYPEAEQFRTVIRTGVSKGPNFAGHYAVIEWGCGTSCQNHAIVDVESGKVIEFGLQSFYGVAHKLNSSLLIVNPAVNLPEDSEQAITTDFYVWQDNNLNFSCRLPGTAPRMLL
;
A
#
# COMPACT_ATOMS: atom_id res chain seq x y z
N THR A 1 -29.93 8.23 -5.67
CA THR A 1 -28.93 7.55 -4.81
C THR A 1 -27.85 8.57 -4.57
N ILE A 2 -27.59 8.95 -3.32
CA ILE A 2 -26.49 9.88 -3.01
C ILE A 2 -25.20 9.07 -3.18
N SER A 3 -24.42 9.30 -4.24
CA SER A 3 -23.08 8.73 -4.30
C SER A 3 -22.27 9.39 -3.19
N LEU A 4 -21.66 8.58 -2.32
CA LEU A 4 -20.65 9.11 -1.42
C LEU A 4 -19.49 9.62 -2.28
N PRO A 5 -18.93 10.81 -2.02
CA PRO A 5 -17.93 11.44 -2.90
C PRO A 5 -16.66 10.59 -3.09
N ASP A 6 -16.43 9.62 -2.21
CA ASP A 6 -15.22 8.82 -2.17
C ASP A 6 -15.39 7.42 -2.78
N GLN A 7 -16.57 7.10 -3.36
CA GLN A 7 -16.86 5.76 -3.88
C GLN A 7 -16.35 5.58 -5.31
N CYS A 8 -15.76 4.42 -5.59
CA CYS A 8 -15.32 4.11 -6.95
C CYS A 8 -16.51 3.88 -7.89
N ASP A 9 -16.51 4.55 -9.05
CA ASP A 9 -17.46 4.25 -10.13
C ASP A 9 -17.20 2.85 -10.71
N GLN A 10 -15.92 2.50 -10.87
CA GLN A 10 -15.41 1.21 -11.32
C GLN A 10 -14.13 0.89 -10.55
N GLU A 11 -13.86 -0.40 -10.31
CA GLU A 11 -12.66 -0.82 -9.58
C GLU A 11 -11.37 -0.50 -10.38
N PRO A 12 -10.45 0.33 -9.84
CA PRO A 12 -9.16 0.61 -10.46
C PRO A 12 -8.34 -0.65 -10.73
N GLN A 13 -7.82 -0.78 -11.96
CA GLN A 13 -7.00 -1.90 -12.40
C GLN A 13 -5.55 -1.46 -12.60
N PHE A 14 -4.58 -2.26 -12.13
CA PHE A 14 -3.15 -1.93 -12.20
C PHE A 14 -2.68 -1.54 -13.61
N GLU A 15 -3.25 -2.16 -14.64
CA GLU A 15 -2.89 -1.96 -16.06
C GLU A 15 -3.26 -0.56 -16.58
N LYS A 16 -4.07 0.20 -15.85
CA LYS A 16 -4.39 1.61 -16.15
C LYS A 16 -3.40 2.60 -15.53
N TYR A 17 -2.57 2.15 -14.59
CA TYR A 17 -1.65 2.98 -13.81
C TYR A 17 -0.20 2.56 -14.05
N THR A 18 0.19 2.38 -15.32
CA THR A 18 1.55 1.95 -15.67
C THR A 18 2.58 3.03 -15.38
N VAL A 19 3.75 2.66 -14.86
CA VAL A 19 4.90 3.56 -14.75
C VAL A 19 5.84 3.42 -15.96
N PRO A 20 6.49 4.50 -16.42
CA PRO A 20 7.34 4.47 -17.61
C PRO A 20 8.71 3.84 -17.38
N GLU A 21 9.19 3.85 -16.14
CA GLU A 21 10.55 3.43 -15.79
C GLU A 21 10.55 2.43 -14.63
N ILE A 22 11.52 1.52 -14.67
CA ILE A 22 11.78 0.55 -13.60
C ILE A 22 13.25 0.66 -13.24
N TYR A 23 13.53 0.95 -11.97
CA TYR A 23 14.88 1.03 -11.48
C TYR A 23 15.53 -0.35 -11.43
N ARG A 24 16.74 -0.44 -11.97
CA ARG A 24 17.53 -1.68 -12.07
C ARG A 24 18.88 -1.60 -11.37
N GLY A 25 19.15 -0.48 -10.69
CA GLY A 25 20.37 -0.27 -9.94
C GLY A 25 20.38 -1.05 -8.62
N LYS A 26 21.48 -0.92 -7.89
CA LYS A 26 21.60 -1.49 -6.55
C LYS A 26 20.87 -0.60 -5.55
N ALA A 27 20.07 -1.20 -4.68
CA ALA A 27 19.42 -0.47 -3.60
C ALA A 27 20.44 0.26 -2.70
N THR A 28 20.15 1.53 -2.42
CA THR A 28 20.92 2.38 -1.52
C THR A 28 20.65 2.02 -0.05
N ALA A 29 21.60 2.34 0.83
CA ALA A 29 21.41 2.13 2.27
C ALA A 29 20.23 2.99 2.78
N VAL A 30 19.39 2.39 3.63
CA VAL A 30 18.18 3.06 4.12
C VAL A 30 18.53 4.27 4.98
N ASP A 31 17.92 5.40 4.65
CA ASP A 31 17.95 6.67 5.37
C ASP A 31 16.62 6.90 6.09
N PHE A 32 16.67 6.91 7.42
CA PHE A 32 15.51 7.11 8.30
C PHE A 32 15.30 8.57 8.69
N SER A 33 16.09 9.52 8.18
CA SER A 33 16.02 10.93 8.59
C SER A 33 14.64 11.57 8.37
N SER A 34 13.90 11.12 7.35
CA SER A 34 12.53 11.58 7.08
C SER A 34 11.48 11.03 8.04
N TYR A 35 11.73 9.84 8.61
CA TYR A 35 10.85 9.16 9.58
C TYR A 35 11.69 8.48 10.66
N PRO A 36 12.23 9.22 11.64
CA PRO A 36 13.10 8.65 12.67
C PRO A 36 12.46 7.49 13.45
N GLU A 37 11.15 7.54 13.66
CA GLU A 37 10.37 6.47 14.30
C GLU A 37 10.40 5.15 13.54
N ALA A 38 10.65 5.15 12.22
CA ALA A 38 10.78 3.93 11.43
C ALA A 38 12.05 3.13 11.79
N GLU A 39 13.04 3.76 12.45
CA GLU A 39 14.28 3.10 12.86
C GLU A 39 14.04 1.96 13.87
N GLN A 40 12.94 2.00 14.63
CA GLN A 40 12.54 0.89 15.50
C GLN A 40 12.29 -0.41 14.70
N PHE A 41 11.94 -0.30 13.41
CA PHE A 41 11.71 -1.40 12.48
C PHE A 41 12.85 -1.59 11.46
N ARG A 42 14.04 -1.02 11.73
CA ARG A 42 15.17 -0.99 10.78
C ARG A 42 15.52 -2.32 10.13
N THR A 43 15.41 -3.44 10.86
CA THR A 43 15.79 -4.76 10.35
C THR A 43 14.85 -5.22 9.23
N VAL A 44 13.53 -5.11 9.43
CA VAL A 44 12.56 -5.52 8.41
C VAL A 44 12.59 -4.57 7.21
N ILE A 45 12.74 -3.26 7.45
CA ILE A 45 12.85 -2.26 6.38
C ILE A 45 14.10 -2.48 5.53
N ARG A 46 15.28 -2.63 6.14
CA ARG A 46 16.53 -2.93 5.40
C ARG A 46 16.45 -4.24 4.63
N THR A 47 15.80 -5.25 5.20
CA THR A 47 15.61 -6.56 4.54
C THR A 47 14.62 -6.48 3.38
N GLY A 48 13.60 -5.63 3.45
CA GLY A 48 12.69 -5.39 2.34
C GLY A 48 13.40 -4.65 1.20
N VAL A 49 14.11 -3.58 1.51
CA VAL A 49 14.85 -2.76 0.53
C VAL A 49 15.94 -3.57 -0.18
N SER A 50 16.64 -4.47 0.52
CA SER A 50 17.68 -5.31 -0.09
C SER A 50 17.16 -6.29 -1.16
N LYS A 51 15.84 -6.54 -1.21
CA LYS A 51 15.19 -7.33 -2.25
C LYS A 51 14.94 -6.53 -3.55
N GLY A 52 15.14 -5.22 -3.52
CA GLY A 52 14.87 -4.33 -4.65
C GLY A 52 13.44 -3.79 -4.67
N PRO A 53 13.09 -2.99 -5.69
CA PRO A 53 11.78 -2.38 -5.79
C PRO A 53 10.69 -3.41 -6.11
N ASN A 54 9.50 -3.18 -5.60
CA ASN A 54 8.30 -3.97 -5.88
C ASN A 54 7.08 -3.10 -6.21
N PHE A 55 7.21 -1.78 -6.23
CA PHE A 55 6.13 -0.81 -6.42
C PHE A 55 6.59 0.41 -7.21
N ALA A 56 5.71 0.92 -8.09
CA ALA A 56 5.86 2.20 -8.78
C ALA A 56 7.28 2.47 -9.36
N GLY A 57 7.86 1.44 -9.97
CA GLY A 57 9.12 1.49 -10.70
C GLY A 57 10.37 1.34 -9.81
N HIS A 58 10.41 2.03 -8.68
CA HIS A 58 11.61 2.13 -7.85
C HIS A 58 11.37 2.18 -6.34
N TYR A 59 10.15 1.90 -5.88
CA TYR A 59 9.86 1.87 -4.45
C TYR A 59 9.78 0.44 -3.96
N ALA A 60 10.19 0.23 -2.71
CA ALA A 60 9.92 -0.97 -1.95
C ALA A 60 8.80 -0.68 -0.95
N VAL A 61 7.70 -1.40 -1.07
CA VAL A 61 6.67 -1.54 -0.02
C VAL A 61 7.11 -2.68 0.89
N ILE A 62 7.26 -2.37 2.18
CA ILE A 62 7.66 -3.30 3.24
C ILE A 62 6.52 -3.44 4.22
N GLU A 63 6.17 -4.67 4.59
CA GLU A 63 5.09 -5.01 5.51
C GLU A 63 5.63 -5.67 6.79
N TRP A 64 5.03 -5.38 7.94
CA TRP A 64 5.19 -6.15 9.17
C TRP A 64 3.91 -6.09 10.03
N GLY A 65 3.73 -7.07 10.94
CA GLY A 65 2.57 -7.10 11.82
C GLY A 65 2.58 -5.98 12.88
N CYS A 66 1.41 -5.42 13.18
CA CYS A 66 1.22 -4.38 14.21
C CYS A 66 0.48 -4.87 15.47
N GLY A 67 -0.06 -6.09 15.43
CA GLY A 67 -0.89 -6.67 16.49
C GLY A 67 -1.85 -7.71 15.92
N THR A 68 -2.99 -7.96 16.59
CA THR A 68 -4.00 -8.91 16.11
C THR A 68 -4.62 -8.42 14.81
N SER A 69 -4.33 -9.14 13.72
CA SER A 69 -4.88 -8.95 12.37
C SER A 69 -4.49 -7.66 11.64
N CYS A 70 -3.65 -6.79 12.22
CA CYS A 70 -3.19 -5.56 11.58
C CYS A 70 -1.76 -5.69 11.03
N GLN A 71 -1.51 -5.05 9.90
CA GLN A 71 -0.19 -4.86 9.31
C GLN A 71 0.13 -3.36 9.20
N ASN A 72 1.39 -3.02 9.45
CA ASN A 72 1.98 -1.70 9.18
C ASN A 72 2.91 -1.80 7.97
N HIS A 73 3.09 -0.66 7.29
CA HIS A 73 3.95 -0.57 6.13
C HIS A 73 4.89 0.63 6.17
N ALA A 74 5.98 0.49 5.42
CA ALA A 74 6.82 1.58 4.98
C ALA A 74 6.96 1.52 3.46
N ILE A 75 7.09 2.68 2.83
CA ILE A 75 7.50 2.80 1.43
C ILE A 75 8.84 3.50 1.40
N VAL A 76 9.82 2.84 0.80
CA VAL A 76 11.19 3.35 0.67
C VAL A 76 11.53 3.51 -0.80
N ASP A 77 12.03 4.68 -1.17
CA ASP A 77 12.67 4.87 -2.46
C ASP A 77 14.00 4.11 -2.46
N VAL A 78 14.12 3.07 -3.30
CA VAL A 78 15.33 2.21 -3.31
C VAL A 78 16.54 2.90 -3.94
N GLU A 79 16.32 3.93 -4.76
CA GLU A 79 17.39 4.68 -5.40
C GLU A 79 18.07 5.62 -4.40
N SER A 80 17.28 6.39 -3.65
CA SER A 80 17.81 7.32 -2.65
C SER A 80 18.03 6.68 -1.26
N GLY A 81 17.34 5.58 -0.97
CA GLY A 81 17.30 4.95 0.34
C GLY A 81 16.33 5.61 1.34
N LYS A 82 15.67 6.70 0.97
CA LYS A 82 14.81 7.47 1.88
C LYS A 82 13.49 6.74 2.15
N VAL A 83 13.10 6.71 3.42
CA VAL A 83 11.72 6.37 3.81
C VAL A 83 10.81 7.52 3.36
N ILE A 84 9.83 7.23 2.51
CA ILE A 84 8.92 8.22 1.91
C ILE A 84 7.54 8.17 2.56
N GLU A 85 7.10 6.99 3.00
CA GLU A 85 5.85 6.80 3.74
C GLU A 85 6.09 5.80 4.87
N PHE A 86 5.45 6.03 6.02
CA PHE A 86 5.55 5.18 7.19
C PHE A 86 4.27 5.23 8.02
N GLY A 87 3.70 4.06 8.30
CA GLY A 87 2.50 3.92 9.14
C GLY A 87 1.20 3.69 8.38
N LEU A 88 1.27 3.43 7.07
CA LEU A 88 0.13 2.90 6.32
C LEU A 88 -0.32 1.57 6.94
N GLN A 89 -1.59 1.49 7.34
CA GLN A 89 -2.18 0.32 8.01
C GLN A 89 -3.12 -0.45 7.09
N SER A 90 -3.12 -1.77 7.24
CA SER A 90 -4.11 -2.67 6.67
C SER A 90 -4.53 -3.74 7.68
N PHE A 91 -5.63 -4.43 7.39
CA PHE A 91 -6.04 -5.64 8.08
C PHE A 91 -5.94 -6.89 7.20
N TYR A 92 -6.02 -6.70 5.88
CA TYR A 92 -5.98 -7.77 4.88
C TYR A 92 -4.87 -7.54 3.84
N GLY A 93 -3.79 -6.90 4.28
CA GLY A 93 -2.60 -6.59 3.47
C GLY A 93 -2.80 -5.46 2.45
N VAL A 94 -1.77 -5.29 1.62
CA VAL A 94 -1.77 -4.37 0.47
C VAL A 94 -1.48 -5.14 -0.82
N ALA A 95 -2.07 -4.69 -1.92
CA ALA A 95 -1.71 -5.14 -3.26
C ALA A 95 -1.05 -4.02 -4.05
N HIS A 96 0.08 -4.34 -4.66
CA HIS A 96 0.92 -3.42 -5.44
C HIS A 96 1.67 -4.21 -6.52
N LYS A 97 2.14 -3.50 -7.56
CA LYS A 97 2.97 -4.08 -8.62
C LYS A 97 4.16 -3.17 -8.92
N LEU A 98 5.29 -3.77 -9.29
CA LEU A 98 6.51 -3.03 -9.66
C LEU A 98 6.25 -2.06 -10.80
N ASN A 99 5.43 -2.45 -11.78
CA ASN A 99 5.14 -1.65 -12.96
C ASN A 99 3.85 -0.82 -12.84
N SER A 100 3.33 -0.61 -11.62
CA SER A 100 2.12 0.18 -11.42
C SER A 100 2.27 1.19 -10.28
N SER A 101 1.68 2.38 -10.46
CA SER A 101 1.54 3.39 -9.41
C SER A 101 0.30 3.20 -8.55
N LEU A 102 -0.53 2.20 -8.82
CA LEU A 102 -1.69 1.87 -8.00
C LEU A 102 -1.28 1.06 -6.77
N LEU A 103 -1.72 1.48 -5.58
CA LEU A 103 -1.64 0.73 -4.34
C LEU A 103 -3.04 0.51 -3.78
N ILE A 104 -3.35 -0.72 -3.41
CA ILE A 104 -4.66 -1.13 -2.91
C ILE A 104 -4.52 -1.57 -1.46
N VAL A 105 -5.23 -0.93 -0.54
CA VAL A 105 -5.27 -1.29 0.88
C VAL A 105 -6.51 -2.15 1.13
N ASN A 106 -6.33 -3.27 1.82
CA ASN A 106 -7.34 -4.31 2.02
C ASN A 106 -8.02 -4.75 0.71
N PRO A 107 -7.27 -5.34 -0.23
CA PRO A 107 -7.84 -5.79 -1.51
C PRO A 107 -9.09 -6.63 -1.32
N ALA A 108 -10.14 -6.38 -2.11
CA ALA A 108 -11.45 -7.03 -1.95
C ALA A 108 -11.36 -8.57 -1.97
N VAL A 109 -10.43 -9.13 -2.73
CA VAL A 109 -10.16 -10.58 -2.82
C VAL A 109 -9.65 -11.19 -1.50
N ASN A 110 -9.10 -10.38 -0.60
CA ASN A 110 -8.62 -10.82 0.71
C ASN A 110 -9.68 -10.60 1.82
N LEU A 111 -10.78 -9.90 1.53
CA LEU A 111 -11.82 -9.63 2.51
C LEU A 111 -12.71 -10.87 2.72
N PRO A 112 -13.08 -11.21 3.96
CA PRO A 112 -14.04 -12.26 4.20
C PRO A 112 -15.44 -11.82 3.73
N GLU A 113 -16.15 -12.73 3.07
CA GLU A 113 -17.51 -12.48 2.56
C GLU A 113 -18.50 -12.07 3.68
N ASP A 114 -18.23 -12.50 4.91
CA ASP A 114 -19.06 -12.34 6.10
C ASP A 114 -18.39 -11.52 7.21
N SER A 115 -17.53 -10.54 6.84
CA SER A 115 -16.92 -9.63 7.82
C SER A 115 -17.97 -8.84 8.61
N GLU A 116 -17.96 -8.97 9.95
CA GLU A 116 -18.71 -8.08 10.84
C GLU A 116 -18.11 -6.66 10.88
N GLN A 117 -16.83 -6.52 10.48
CA GLN A 117 -16.16 -5.24 10.41
C GLN A 117 -16.33 -4.62 9.03
N ALA A 118 -16.77 -3.36 8.99
CA ALA A 118 -16.83 -2.57 7.76
C ALA A 118 -15.41 -2.16 7.31
N ILE A 119 -14.61 -3.13 6.86
CA ILE A 119 -13.30 -2.90 6.25
C ILE A 119 -13.50 -2.65 4.77
N THR A 120 -12.99 -1.51 4.31
CA THR A 120 -13.14 -1.07 2.92
C THR A 120 -11.88 -1.40 2.12
N THR A 121 -12.04 -1.53 0.82
CA THR A 121 -10.91 -1.56 -0.11
C THR A 121 -10.63 -0.15 -0.59
N ASP A 122 -9.44 0.36 -0.28
CA ASP A 122 -9.06 1.74 -0.61
C ASP A 122 -8.00 1.73 -1.71
N PHE A 123 -8.18 2.63 -2.68
CA PHE A 123 -7.30 2.75 -3.83
C PHE A 123 -6.52 4.05 -3.74
N TYR A 124 -5.20 3.95 -3.82
CA TYR A 124 -4.28 5.07 -3.82
C TYR A 124 -3.47 5.09 -5.11
N VAL A 125 -3.29 6.29 -5.67
CA VAL A 125 -2.40 6.53 -6.80
C VAL A 125 -1.14 7.19 -6.29
N TRP A 126 -0.01 6.54 -6.52
CA TRP A 126 1.30 7.09 -6.22
C TRP A 126 1.69 8.15 -7.24
N GLN A 127 1.88 9.37 -6.75
CA GLN A 127 2.27 10.53 -7.55
C GLN A 127 3.06 11.49 -6.68
N ASP A 128 4.14 12.05 -7.22
CA ASP A 128 4.99 13.04 -6.56
C ASP A 128 5.48 12.61 -5.16
N ASN A 129 5.93 11.36 -5.05
CA ASN A 129 6.39 10.73 -3.79
C ASN A 129 5.30 10.69 -2.70
N ASN A 130 4.01 10.59 -3.08
CA ASN A 130 2.91 10.57 -2.13
C ASN A 130 1.80 9.57 -2.55
N LEU A 131 1.14 8.96 -1.58
CA LEU A 131 -0.10 8.20 -1.77
C LEU A 131 -1.30 9.15 -1.81
N ASN A 132 -1.84 9.36 -3.01
CA ASN A 132 -3.06 10.14 -3.18
C ASN A 132 -4.26 9.22 -3.16
N PHE A 133 -5.17 9.41 -2.19
CA PHE A 133 -6.42 8.67 -2.16
C PHE A 133 -7.21 8.95 -3.45
N SER A 134 -7.65 7.89 -4.12
CA SER A 134 -8.43 7.99 -5.35
C SER A 134 -9.90 7.71 -5.09
N CYS A 135 -10.21 6.54 -4.54
CA CYS A 135 -11.57 6.12 -4.24
C CYS A 135 -11.56 4.87 -3.35
N ARG A 136 -12.74 4.44 -2.94
CA ARG A 136 -12.98 3.31 -2.06
C ARG A 136 -14.12 2.43 -2.58
N LEU A 137 -13.98 1.13 -2.43
CA LEU A 137 -15.09 0.18 -2.50
C LEU A 137 -15.59 -0.15 -1.09
N PRO A 138 -16.92 -0.25 -0.90
CA PRO A 138 -17.47 -0.65 0.39
C PRO A 138 -17.01 -2.07 0.72
N GLY A 139 -16.78 -2.33 2.01
CA GLY A 139 -16.63 -3.70 2.50
C GLY A 139 -17.87 -4.53 2.21
N THR A 140 -17.74 -5.86 2.25
CA THR A 140 -18.89 -6.76 2.25
C THR A 140 -19.78 -6.42 3.44
N ALA A 141 -21.05 -6.07 3.18
CA ALA A 141 -22.00 -5.85 4.25
C ALA A 141 -22.26 -7.18 4.98
N PRO A 142 -22.41 -7.20 6.31
CA PRO A 142 -22.81 -8.41 7.01
C PRO A 142 -24.12 -8.92 6.40
N ARG A 143 -24.19 -10.23 6.17
CA ARG A 143 -25.39 -10.87 5.63
C ARG A 143 -26.53 -10.57 6.61
N MET A 144 -27.48 -9.74 6.20
CA MET A 144 -28.66 -9.43 7.02
C MET A 144 -29.43 -10.76 7.17
N LEU A 145 -29.31 -11.39 8.35
CA LEU A 145 -30.11 -12.57 8.68
C LEU A 145 -31.56 -12.09 8.74
N LEU A 146 -32.36 -12.50 7.73
CA LEU A 146 -33.81 -12.35 7.70
C LEU A 146 -34.47 -13.31 8.69
#